data_AF-A0A6A4GRD6-F1
#
_entry.id   AF-A0A6A4GRD6-F1
#
_cell.length_a   1.000
_cell.length_b   1.000
_cell.length_c   1.000
_cell.angle_alpha   90.00
_cell.angle_beta   90.00
_cell.angle_gamma   90.00
#
_symmetry.space_group_name_H-M   'P 1'
#
loop_
_entity.id
_entity.type
_entity.pdbx_description
1 polymer ?
#
loop_
_entity_poly.entity_id
_entity_poly.type
_entity_poly.pdbx_seq_one_letter_code
_entity_poly.pdbx_strand_id
1 'polypeptide(L)'
;NKAVFEGSEWFTVQNGMEHMLHDIRALHNITLQSSHNGHPVVVSKDYSSGRGRPRTVIDRDFLAWAYRFRTTSDIASFLGVSRTIVCQALLDYNIVLAGANPFPHDIKDDQQEQNLPEFIQGSSQDHVL
;
A
#
# COMPACT_ATOMS: atom_id res chain seq x y z
N ASN A 1 -13.01 53.86 7.49
CA ASN A 1 -12.37 52.64 6.94
C ASN A 1 -10.87 52.89 6.92
N LYS A 2 -10.15 52.45 7.96
CA LYS A 2 -8.72 52.75 8.15
C LYS A 2 -7.92 51.74 7.32
N ALA A 3 -7.07 52.21 6.42
CA ALA A 3 -6.17 51.33 5.68
C ALA A 3 -5.32 50.56 6.69
N VAL A 4 -5.40 49.22 6.66
CA VAL A 4 -4.77 48.32 7.64
C VAL A 4 -3.25 48.26 7.43
N PHE A 5 -2.76 48.71 6.28
CA PHE A 5 -1.35 48.73 5.91
C PHE A 5 -0.98 50.08 5.30
N GLU A 6 0.22 50.56 5.61
CA GLU A 6 0.85 51.67 4.90
C GLU A 6 1.29 51.20 3.50
N GLY A 7 1.35 52.11 2.51
CA GLY A 7 1.58 51.72 1.10
C GLY A 7 2.89 50.95 0.86
N SER A 8 3.92 51.20 1.66
CA SER A 8 5.21 50.50 1.65
C SER A 8 5.12 49.08 2.24
N GLU A 9 4.31 48.90 3.28
CA GLU A 9 4.05 47.59 3.89
C GLU A 9 3.25 46.69 2.95
N TRP A 10 2.25 47.27 2.26
CA TRP A 10 1.49 46.54 1.24
C TRP A 10 2.39 46.07 0.09
N PHE A 11 3.28 46.94 -0.40
CA PHE A 11 4.23 46.57 -1.45
C PHE A 11 5.15 45.43 -1.02
N THR A 12 5.62 45.44 0.23
CA THR A 12 6.48 44.40 0.79
C THR A 12 5.74 43.06 0.90
N VAL A 13 4.50 43.09 1.38
CA VAL A 13 3.64 41.91 1.53
C VAL A 13 3.28 41.33 0.16
N GLN A 14 2.94 42.17 -0.80
CA GLN A 14 2.65 41.76 -2.18
C GLN A 14 3.87 41.10 -2.83
N ASN A 15 5.05 41.71 -2.72
CA ASN A 15 6.28 41.16 -3.30
C ASN A 15 6.68 39.82 -2.63
N GLY A 16 6.49 39.71 -1.31
CA GLY A 16 6.68 38.46 -0.58
C GLY A 16 5.73 37.35 -1.04
N MET A 17 4.46 37.67 -1.29
CA MET A 17 3.49 36.72 -1.85
C MET A 17 3.86 36.28 -3.27
N GLU A 18 4.32 37.20 -4.12
CA GLU A 18 4.74 36.88 -5.48
C GLU A 18 5.95 35.94 -5.49
N HIS A 19 6.92 36.14 -4.60
CA HIS A 19 8.06 35.23 -4.42
C HIS A 19 7.63 33.85 -3.92
N MET A 20 6.78 33.78 -2.90
CA MET A 20 6.27 32.48 -2.41
C MET A 20 5.51 31.72 -3.50
N LEU A 21 4.69 32.42 -4.30
CA LEU A 21 3.95 31.82 -5.40
C LEU A 21 4.89 31.27 -6.48
N HIS A 22 5.97 32.00 -6.77
CA HIS A 22 7.00 31.56 -7.70
C HIS A 22 7.71 30.30 -7.17
N ASP A 23 8.07 30.26 -5.90
CA ASP A 23 8.74 29.11 -5.28
C ASP A 23 7.86 27.87 -5.28
N ILE A 24 6.56 28.02 -4.95
CA ILE A 24 5.58 26.91 -5.02
C ILE A 24 5.50 26.35 -6.44
N ARG A 25 5.46 27.21 -7.46
CA ARG A 25 5.42 26.77 -8.87
C ARG A 25 6.72 26.07 -9.28
N ALA A 26 7.87 26.58 -8.84
CA ALA A 26 9.15 25.95 -9.10
C ALA A 26 9.23 24.54 -8.50
N LEU A 27 8.85 24.39 -7.22
CA LEU A 27 8.80 23.09 -6.54
C LEU A 27 7.81 22.12 -7.20
N HIS A 28 6.65 22.61 -7.61
CA HIS A 28 5.67 21.81 -8.33
C HIS A 28 6.22 21.29 -9.66
N ASN A 29 6.92 22.14 -10.43
CA ASN A 29 7.55 21.74 -11.68
C ASN A 29 8.68 20.73 -11.47
N ILE A 30 9.52 20.91 -10.43
CA ILE A 30 10.55 19.93 -10.06
C ILE A 30 9.91 18.59 -9.68
N THR A 31 8.80 18.61 -8.94
CA THR A 31 8.04 17.41 -8.54
C THR A 31 7.45 16.72 -9.75
N LEU A 32 6.82 17.46 -10.67
CA LEU A 32 6.29 16.90 -11.91
C LEU A 32 7.40 16.32 -12.79
N GLN A 33 8.53 17.00 -12.94
CA GLN A 33 9.68 16.50 -13.69
C GLN A 33 10.27 15.24 -13.02
N SER A 34 10.32 15.20 -11.69
CA SER A 34 10.74 14.02 -10.94
C SER A 34 9.75 12.86 -11.05
N SER A 35 8.45 13.16 -11.21
CA SER A 35 7.41 12.16 -11.45
C SER A 35 7.41 11.61 -12.88
N HIS A 36 8.02 12.32 -13.84
CA HIS A 36 8.24 11.82 -15.21
C HIS A 36 9.40 10.80 -15.27
N ASN A 37 10.17 10.63 -14.20
CA ASN A 37 10.98 9.43 -14.03
C ASN A 37 10.01 8.29 -13.70
N GLY A 38 9.70 7.51 -14.73
CA GLY A 38 8.53 6.65 -14.81
C GLY A 38 8.33 5.73 -13.61
N HIS A 39 7.10 5.18 -13.54
CA HIS A 39 6.72 4.17 -12.57
C HIS A 39 7.88 3.20 -12.32
N PRO A 40 8.31 2.99 -11.06
CA PRO A 40 9.35 2.02 -10.78
C PRO A 40 8.90 0.73 -11.44
N VAL A 41 9.74 0.18 -12.32
CA VAL A 41 9.42 -1.05 -13.04
C VAL A 41 9.47 -2.16 -12.00
N VAL A 42 8.35 -2.39 -11.33
CA VAL A 42 8.22 -3.37 -10.24
C VAL A 42 8.42 -4.79 -10.77
N VAL A 43 8.13 -5.01 -12.05
CA VAL A 43 8.37 -6.29 -12.74
C VAL A 43 9.11 -6.03 -14.04
N SER A 44 10.30 -6.60 -14.15
CA SER A 44 11.11 -6.57 -15.36
C SER A 44 11.34 -7.98 -15.90
N LYS A 45 11.69 -8.08 -17.18
CA LYS A 45 12.19 -9.32 -17.77
C LYS A 45 13.70 -9.19 -17.89
N ASP A 46 14.41 -10.04 -17.17
CA ASP A 46 15.85 -10.13 -17.28
C ASP A 46 16.22 -11.13 -18.38
N TYR A 47 16.99 -10.64 -19.33
CA TYR A 47 17.58 -11.40 -20.42
C TYR A 47 19.03 -11.67 -20.04
N SER A 48 19.24 -12.55 -19.06
CA SER A 48 20.58 -13.04 -18.73
C SER A 48 21.22 -13.56 -20.02
N SER A 49 22.44 -13.12 -20.32
CA SER A 49 23.12 -13.13 -21.63
C SER A 49 23.51 -14.51 -22.18
N GLY A 50 22.76 -15.55 -21.86
CA GLY A 50 22.88 -16.91 -22.41
C GLY A 50 21.63 -17.34 -23.19
N ARG A 51 21.73 -18.44 -23.94
CA ARG A 51 20.57 -19.09 -24.57
C ARG A 51 19.62 -19.59 -23.47
N GLY A 52 18.52 -18.87 -23.25
CA GLY A 52 17.53 -19.22 -22.22
C GLY A 52 16.25 -18.40 -22.33
N ARG A 53 15.19 -18.88 -21.67
CA ARG A 53 13.92 -18.14 -21.54
C ARG A 53 14.13 -16.93 -20.62
N PRO A 54 13.62 -15.74 -20.97
CA PRO A 54 13.73 -14.55 -20.12
C PRO A 54 13.10 -14.81 -18.75
N ARG A 55 13.77 -14.36 -17.69
CA ARG A 55 13.32 -14.54 -16.32
C ARG A 55 12.51 -13.32 -15.88
N THR A 56 11.37 -13.53 -15.24
CA THR A 56 10.63 -12.45 -14.58
C THR A 56 11.34 -12.10 -13.28
N VAL A 57 11.73 -10.84 -13.13
CA VAL A 57 12.37 -10.28 -11.93
C VAL A 57 11.43 -9.27 -11.31
N ILE A 58 11.20 -9.42 -10.00
CA ILE A 58 10.37 -8.48 -9.21
C ILE A 58 11.32 -7.59 -8.42
N ASP A 59 11.03 -6.29 -8.32
CA ASP A 59 11.81 -5.37 -7.49
C ASP A 59 11.83 -5.84 -6.02
N ARG A 60 13.04 -5.87 -5.44
CA ARG A 60 13.26 -6.44 -4.09
C ARG A 60 12.61 -5.60 -3.01
N ASP A 61 12.76 -4.29 -3.07
CA ASP A 61 12.30 -3.37 -2.03
C ASP A 61 10.77 -3.29 -2.03
N PHE A 62 10.17 -3.25 -3.22
CA PHE A 62 8.72 -3.41 -3.39
C PHE A 62 8.24 -4.74 -2.81
N LEU A 63 8.89 -5.86 -3.15
CA LEU A 63 8.46 -7.19 -2.70
C LEU A 63 8.56 -7.33 -1.18
N ALA A 64 9.62 -6.80 -0.57
CA ALA A 64 9.80 -6.76 0.88
C ALA A 64 8.74 -5.89 1.56
N TRP A 65 8.42 -4.73 0.99
CA TRP A 65 7.34 -3.88 1.51
C TRP A 65 5.98 -4.56 1.38
N ALA A 66 5.63 -5.07 0.20
CA ALA A 66 4.33 -5.66 -0.10
C ALA A 66 4.04 -6.90 0.76
N TYR A 67 5.06 -7.75 0.98
CA TYR A 67 4.94 -8.95 1.79
C TYR A 67 4.56 -8.66 3.26
N ARG A 68 4.84 -7.45 3.76
CA ARG A 68 4.45 -7.06 5.14
C ARG A 68 2.96 -6.83 5.30
N PHE A 69 2.22 -6.55 4.22
CA PHE A 69 0.83 -6.10 4.27
C PHE A 69 -0.13 -6.93 3.43
N ARG A 70 0.37 -7.80 2.55
CA ARG A 70 -0.41 -8.54 1.56
C ARG A 70 0.05 -9.98 1.48
N THR A 71 -0.88 -10.86 1.10
CA THR A 71 -0.55 -12.27 0.85
C THR A 71 0.22 -12.44 -0.46
N THR A 72 0.94 -13.55 -0.59
CA THR A 72 1.64 -13.89 -1.86
C THR A 72 0.71 -13.98 -3.06
N SER A 73 -0.55 -14.40 -2.84
CA SER A 73 -1.57 -14.47 -3.89
C SER A 73 -2.03 -13.08 -4.35
N ASP A 74 -2.24 -12.16 -3.42
CA ASP A 74 -2.64 -10.78 -3.74
C ASP A 74 -1.53 -10.04 -4.48
N ILE A 75 -0.29 -10.22 -4.03
CA ILE A 75 0.90 -9.66 -4.69
C ILE A 75 1.02 -10.21 -6.10
N ALA A 76 0.82 -11.52 -6.29
CA ALA A 76 0.88 -12.15 -7.61
C ALA A 76 -0.21 -11.62 -8.56
N SER A 77 -1.44 -11.50 -8.06
CA SER A 77 -2.58 -10.94 -8.81
C SER A 77 -2.32 -9.48 -9.21
N PHE A 78 -1.85 -8.66 -8.26
CA PHE A 78 -1.51 -7.26 -8.51
C PHE A 78 -0.41 -7.08 -9.56
N LEU A 79 0.62 -7.93 -9.52
CA LEU A 79 1.74 -7.88 -10.45
C LEU A 79 1.48 -8.60 -11.78
N GLY A 80 0.35 -9.29 -11.93
CA GLY A 80 0.04 -10.08 -13.13
C GLY A 80 0.99 -11.27 -13.35
N VAL A 81 1.56 -11.83 -12.27
CA VAL A 81 2.48 -12.97 -12.31
C VAL A 81 1.91 -14.16 -11.56
N SER A 82 2.51 -15.34 -11.71
CA SER A 82 2.11 -16.50 -10.91
C SER A 82 2.62 -16.39 -9.46
N ARG A 83 1.85 -16.94 -8.52
CA ARG A 83 2.25 -17.05 -7.11
C ARG A 83 3.62 -17.72 -6.94
N THR A 84 3.93 -18.71 -7.78
CA THR A 84 5.23 -19.40 -7.78
C THR A 84 6.39 -18.44 -8.06
N ILE A 85 6.23 -17.47 -8.97
CA ILE A 85 7.26 -16.47 -9.26
C ILE A 85 7.50 -15.58 -8.04
N VAL A 86 6.43 -15.16 -7.35
CA VAL A 86 6.52 -14.36 -6.12
C VAL A 86 7.22 -15.15 -5.01
N CYS A 87 6.83 -16.41 -4.78
CA CYS A 87 7.49 -17.27 -3.79
C CYS A 87 8.97 -17.47 -4.10
N GLN A 88 9.32 -17.75 -5.35
CA GLN A 88 10.72 -17.91 -5.74
C GLN A 88 11.51 -16.62 -5.52
N ALA A 89 10.96 -15.47 -5.87
CA ALA A 89 11.62 -14.18 -5.64
C ALA A 89 11.81 -13.87 -4.14
N LEU A 90 10.84 -14.22 -3.29
CA LEU A 90 10.96 -14.08 -1.83
C LEU A 90 12.11 -14.93 -1.26
N LEU A 91 12.28 -16.15 -1.78
CA LEU A 91 13.38 -17.03 -1.40
C LEU A 91 14.73 -16.52 -1.93
N ASP A 92 14.79 -16.13 -3.21
CA ASP A 92 16.01 -15.65 -3.85
C ASP A 92 16.57 -14.40 -3.17
N TYR A 93 15.70 -13.52 -2.70
CA TYR A 93 16.08 -12.30 -1.98
C TYR A 93 16.30 -12.50 -0.48
N ASN A 94 16.18 -13.74 0.01
CA ASN A 94 16.24 -14.10 1.43
C ASN A 94 15.28 -13.26 2.29
N ILE A 95 14.13 -12.87 1.74
CA ILE A 95 13.06 -12.17 2.49
C ILE A 95 12.34 -13.18 3.40
N VAL A 96 12.22 -14.44 2.94
CA VAL A 96 11.68 -15.56 3.71
C VAL A 96 12.73 -16.66 3.79
N LEU A 97 12.91 -17.25 4.97
CA LEU A 97 13.79 -18.41 5.15
C LEU A 97 13.12 -19.67 4.59
N ALA A 98 13.88 -20.51 3.89
CA ALA A 98 13.42 -21.82 3.45
C ALA A 98 12.99 -22.66 4.68
N GLY A 99 11.68 -22.90 4.83
CA GLY A 99 11.10 -23.63 5.96
C GLY A 99 10.21 -22.78 6.88
N ALA A 100 10.26 -21.45 6.79
CA ALA A 100 9.21 -20.60 7.35
C ALA A 100 7.99 -20.67 6.44
N ASN A 101 6.79 -20.89 6.97
CA ASN A 101 5.57 -20.90 6.17
C ASN A 101 5.43 -19.55 5.46
N PRO A 102 5.63 -19.46 4.12
CA PRO A 102 5.62 -18.20 3.41
C PRO A 102 4.19 -17.66 3.20
N PHE A 103 3.19 -18.39 3.69
CA PHE A 103 1.78 -18.06 3.59
C PHE A 103 1.32 -17.49 4.93
N PRO A 104 1.31 -16.16 5.10
CA PRO A 104 0.48 -15.58 6.14
C PRO A 104 -0.95 -16.03 5.84
N HIS A 105 -1.51 -16.86 6.73
CA HIS A 105 -2.91 -17.23 6.65
C HIS A 105 -3.72 -15.94 6.77
N ASP A 106 -4.75 -15.81 5.92
CA ASP A 106 -5.83 -14.86 6.13
C ASP A 106 -6.24 -14.98 7.60
N ILE A 107 -5.94 -13.96 8.40
CA ILE A 107 -6.59 -13.79 9.70
C ILE A 107 -8.02 -13.39 9.34
N LYS A 108 -8.82 -14.37 8.94
CA LYS A 108 -10.26 -14.27 9.12
C LYS A 108 -10.43 -14.44 10.61
N ASP A 109 -10.79 -13.34 11.28
CA ASP A 109 -11.32 -13.37 12.63
C ASP A 109 -12.47 -14.38 12.65
N ASP A 110 -12.17 -15.63 13.02
CA ASP A 110 -13.15 -16.59 13.48
C ASP A 110 -13.64 -16.10 14.85
N GLN A 111 -14.48 -15.06 14.84
CA GLN A 111 -15.46 -14.87 15.88
C GLN A 111 -16.52 -15.97 15.70
N GLN A 112 -16.17 -17.18 16.09
CA GLN A 112 -17.12 -18.21 16.49
C GLN A 112 -17.78 -17.74 17.80
N GLU A 113 -18.76 -16.85 17.68
CA GLU A 113 -19.87 -16.79 18.65
C GLU A 113 -20.71 -18.07 18.48
N GLN A 114 -20.14 -19.20 18.91
CA GLN A 114 -20.87 -20.43 19.17
C GLN A 114 -20.91 -20.64 20.69
N ASN A 115 -21.79 -19.90 21.36
CA ASN A 115 -22.34 -20.27 22.66
C ASN A 115 -23.72 -19.60 22.81
N LEU A 116 -24.69 -20.11 22.05
CA LEU A 116 -26.11 -20.00 22.39
C LEU A 116 -26.46 -21.18 23.32
N PRO A 117 -26.87 -20.97 24.57
CA PRO A 117 -27.62 -21.97 25.29
C PRO A 117 -29.13 -21.81 25.00
N GLU A 118 -29.67 -22.88 24.42
CA GLU A 118 -30.98 -23.48 24.69
C GLU A 118 -32.18 -22.57 25.00
N PHE A 119 -33.01 -22.41 23.96
CA PHE A 119 -34.40 -22.87 23.96
C PHE A 119 -34.99 -23.30 25.33
N ILE A 120 -35.88 -22.49 25.90
CA ILE A 120 -37.07 -23.02 26.60
C ILE A 120 -38.30 -22.43 25.90
N GLN A 121 -38.96 -23.27 25.11
CA GLN A 121 -40.32 -23.05 24.66
C GLN A 121 -41.31 -23.36 25.80
N GLY A 122 -42.20 -22.41 26.06
CA GLY A 122 -43.62 -22.64 26.35
C GLY A 122 -44.00 -23.32 27.67
N SER A 123 -44.81 -22.65 28.49
CA SER A 123 -46.27 -22.90 28.56
C SER A 123 -46.91 -22.13 29.72
N SER A 124 -48.04 -21.53 29.39
CA SER A 124 -49.07 -20.89 30.21
C SER A 124 -49.57 -21.73 31.39
N GLN A 125 -49.89 -21.12 32.55
CA GLN A 125 -51.23 -21.10 33.18
C GLN A 125 -51.23 -20.53 34.62
N ASP A 126 -52.17 -19.60 34.86
CA ASP A 126 -53.05 -19.39 36.02
C ASP A 126 -52.62 -19.85 37.44
N HIS A 127 -52.67 -18.94 38.44
CA HIS A 127 -53.78 -18.85 39.43
C HIS A 127 -53.44 -17.91 40.62
N VAL A 128 -54.38 -16.98 40.86
CA VAL A 128 -54.95 -16.46 42.13
C VAL A 128 -54.26 -16.83 43.45
N LEU A 129 -53.94 -15.81 44.25
CA LEU A 129 -54.50 -15.56 45.61
C LEU A 129 -54.28 -14.11 46.02
#